data_AF-A0A2E5UPX0-F1
#
_entry.id   AF-A0A2E5UPX0-F1
#
_cell.length_a   1.000
_cell.length_b   1.000
_cell.length_c   1.000
_cell.angle_alpha   90.00
_cell.angle_beta   90.00
_cell.angle_gamma   90.00
#
_symmetry.space_group_name_H-M   'P 1'
#
loop_
_entity.id
_entity.type
_entity.pdbx_description
1 polymer ?
#
loop_
_entity_poly.entity_id
_entity_poly.type
_entity_poly.pdbx_seq_one_letter_code
_entity_poly.pdbx_strand_id
1 'polypeptide(L)'
;MNLIHQISMIIFIPSILFSSNKCCSYEKCEGYKTKISKDVSEFKFGNNNYRLIVDVFDTYNDFHISHDLFITYKVYKNNQLINDIVKDDNTIKGDCNNLNGGEYSIELIEDDKKYIGWIIYSPYYCGASSSADWGTIIIPSKNENNYVKSKTKIWSNSFQFSKTTNGLNFYYTKQSWNQGGTWSSIYIPLKLHYDQKSNVIFSKNIEIEDINFLKNKSFLGLFMSGFESYNTDLMDYAVKNYFSEKELDWYESYFGTKHRSHTSIVDIKNKEIILHDCSKNSFLKIINDLK
;
A
#
# COMPACT_ATOMS: atom_id res chain seq x y z
N MET A 1 55.87 63.54 23.93
CA MET A 1 55.33 63.98 22.62
C MET A 1 55.17 62.73 21.76
N ASN A 2 53.92 62.39 21.45
CA ASN A 2 53.53 61.16 20.80
C ASN A 2 53.95 61.16 19.32
N LEU A 3 54.62 60.09 18.88
CA LEU A 3 54.63 59.69 17.48
C LEU A 3 53.93 58.33 17.38
N ILE A 4 52.82 58.34 16.66
CA ILE A 4 51.98 57.18 16.36
C ILE A 4 52.68 56.37 15.27
N HIS A 5 52.85 55.07 15.47
CA HIS A 5 53.12 54.09 14.41
C HIS A 5 52.00 53.06 14.44
N GLN A 6 51.18 53.07 13.39
CA GLN A 6 50.25 51.99 13.06
C GLN A 6 51.07 50.79 12.61
N ILE A 7 50.94 49.67 13.33
CA ILE A 7 51.39 48.36 12.88
C ILE A 7 50.15 47.58 12.44
N SER A 8 50.14 47.21 11.17
CA SER A 8 49.14 46.35 10.54
C SER A 8 49.11 44.98 11.21
N MET A 9 47.95 44.61 11.74
CA MET A 9 47.69 43.32 12.38
C MET A 9 47.49 42.26 11.30
N ILE A 10 48.44 41.33 11.17
CA ILE A 10 48.30 40.13 10.35
C ILE A 10 47.42 39.16 11.13
N ILE A 11 46.18 38.96 10.65
CA ILE A 11 45.26 37.94 11.16
C ILE A 11 45.69 36.59 10.56
N PHE A 12 46.21 35.71 11.41
CA PHE A 12 46.44 34.30 11.11
C PHE A 12 45.08 33.58 11.16
N ILE A 13 44.54 33.21 10.00
CA ILE A 13 43.39 32.30 9.91
C ILE A 13 43.94 30.87 10.01
N PRO A 14 43.55 30.05 11.00
CA PRO A 14 43.97 28.67 11.05
C PRO A 14 43.30 27.91 9.89
N SER A 15 44.14 27.32 9.05
CA SER A 15 43.76 26.40 7.99
C SER A 15 42.97 25.23 8.59
N ILE A 16 41.66 25.21 8.39
CA ILE A 16 40.85 24.02 8.60
C ILE A 16 41.31 23.01 7.55
N LEU A 17 42.04 21.99 8.01
CA LEU A 17 42.37 20.79 7.25
C LEU A 17 41.06 20.12 6.86
N PHE A 18 40.62 20.36 5.63
CA PHE A 18 39.71 19.48 4.93
C PHE A 18 40.41 18.13 4.79
N SER A 19 40.05 17.21 5.68
CA SER A 19 40.28 15.77 5.50
C SER A 19 39.84 15.42 4.09
N SER A 20 40.82 15.01 3.29
CA SER A 20 40.69 14.65 1.90
C SER A 20 39.55 13.67 1.65
N ASN A 21 38.81 13.95 0.58
CA ASN A 21 37.85 13.06 -0.05
C ASN A 21 38.47 11.68 -0.26
N LYS A 22 38.05 10.70 0.54
CA LYS A 22 38.13 9.30 0.14
C LYS A 22 37.11 9.11 -0.98
N CYS A 23 37.59 9.11 -2.22
CA CYS A 23 36.89 8.46 -3.32
C CYS A 23 36.57 7.03 -2.88
N CYS A 24 35.29 6.73 -2.69
CA CYS A 24 34.84 5.37 -2.41
C CYS A 24 35.17 4.51 -3.64
N SER A 25 36.01 3.50 -3.42
CA SER A 25 36.20 2.39 -4.35
C SER A 25 34.86 1.65 -4.55
N TYR A 26 34.63 1.20 -5.78
CA TYR A 26 33.40 0.60 -6.35
C TYR A 26 32.73 -0.56 -5.58
N GLU A 27 33.19 -0.96 -4.39
CA GLU A 27 32.84 -2.24 -3.77
C GLU A 27 32.12 -2.19 -2.42
N LYS A 28 31.86 -1.03 -1.80
CA LYS A 28 31.01 -0.94 -0.59
C LYS A 28 30.75 0.53 -0.22
N CYS A 29 29.66 1.11 -0.73
CA CYS A 29 29.05 2.25 -0.07
C CYS A 29 28.06 1.69 0.96
N GLU A 30 28.33 1.89 2.25
CA GLU A 30 27.43 1.49 3.33
C GLU A 30 26.23 2.45 3.34
N GLY A 31 25.02 1.92 3.15
CA GLY A 31 23.80 2.71 3.36
C GLY A 31 23.67 3.09 4.84
N TYR A 32 23.36 4.35 5.13
CA TYR A 32 23.15 4.82 6.51
C TYR A 32 21.73 4.48 6.94
N LYS A 33 21.58 3.77 8.06
CA LYS A 33 20.26 3.46 8.65
C LYS A 33 20.03 4.31 9.89
N THR A 34 19.12 5.26 9.81
CA THR A 34 18.75 6.16 10.92
C THR A 34 17.38 5.80 11.44
N LYS A 35 17.28 5.55 12.75
CA LYS A 35 15.97 5.39 13.41
C LYS A 35 15.32 6.76 13.59
N ILE A 36 14.12 6.95 13.06
CA ILE A 36 13.44 8.24 13.06
C ILE A 36 12.21 8.27 13.97
N SER A 37 11.60 7.12 14.29
CA SER A 37 10.48 7.05 15.22
C SER A 37 10.44 5.73 15.98
N LYS A 38 9.76 5.76 17.13
CA LYS A 38 9.35 4.59 17.90
C LYS A 38 7.98 4.84 18.53
N ASP A 39 6.99 4.07 18.11
CA ASP A 39 5.64 4.11 18.65
C ASP A 39 5.27 2.85 19.40
N VAL A 40 4.32 3.01 20.32
CA VAL A 40 3.73 1.92 21.10
C VAL A 40 2.21 2.07 21.04
N SER A 41 1.53 0.98 20.71
CA SER A 41 0.07 0.89 20.74
C SER A 41 -0.35 -0.34 21.54
N GLU A 42 -1.30 -0.19 22.45
CA GLU A 42 -1.71 -1.25 23.38
C GLU A 42 -3.23 -1.36 23.49
N PHE A 43 -3.73 -2.58 23.68
CA PHE A 43 -5.12 -2.84 24.02
C PHE A 43 -5.31 -4.13 24.81
N LYS A 44 -6.46 -4.25 25.47
CA LYS A 44 -6.88 -5.49 26.14
C LYS A 44 -7.83 -6.29 25.26
N PHE A 45 -7.58 -7.59 25.14
CA PHE A 45 -8.45 -8.52 24.42
C PHE A 45 -8.61 -9.83 25.18
N GLY A 46 -9.82 -10.05 25.71
CA GLY A 46 -10.05 -11.05 26.75
C GLY A 46 -9.29 -10.69 28.03
N ASN A 47 -8.56 -11.66 28.60
CA ASN A 47 -7.75 -11.47 29.80
C ASN A 47 -6.30 -11.07 29.51
N ASN A 48 -5.95 -10.86 28.24
CA ASN A 48 -4.58 -10.57 27.82
C ASN A 48 -4.41 -9.08 27.50
N ASN A 49 -3.25 -8.54 27.85
CA ASN A 49 -2.77 -7.25 27.34
C ASN A 49 -1.93 -7.49 26.08
N TYR A 50 -2.27 -6.82 24.99
CA TYR A 50 -1.53 -6.88 23.75
C TYR A 50 -0.87 -5.54 23.48
N ARG A 51 0.38 -5.59 23.01
CA ARG A 51 1.18 -4.41 22.70
C ARG A 51 1.91 -4.56 21.39
N LEU A 52 1.80 -3.55 20.53
CA LEU A 52 2.56 -3.38 19.31
C LEU A 52 3.65 -2.33 19.57
N ILE A 53 4.89 -2.66 19.25
CA ILE A 53 6.00 -1.69 19.19
C ILE A 53 6.39 -1.55 17.73
N VAL A 54 6.40 -0.32 17.21
CA VAL A 54 6.76 0.01 15.83
C VAL A 54 8.01 0.87 15.84
N ASP A 55 9.05 0.43 15.15
CA ASP A 55 10.29 1.19 14.95
C ASP A 55 10.40 1.56 13.46
N VAL A 56 10.62 2.85 13.17
CA VAL A 56 10.72 3.36 11.81
C VAL A 56 12.15 3.82 11.52
N PHE A 57 12.66 3.41 10.37
CA PHE A 57 14.00 3.70 9.91
C PHE A 57 13.96 4.36 8.53
N ASP A 58 14.74 5.41 8.37
CA ASP A 58 15.13 5.93 7.06
C ASP A 58 16.50 5.35 6.71
N THR A 59 16.62 4.75 5.54
CA THR A 59 17.90 4.29 5.01
C THR A 59 18.29 5.11 3.80
N TYR A 60 19.42 5.78 3.88
CA TYR A 60 19.98 6.59 2.81
C TYR A 60 21.07 5.82 2.09
N ASN A 61 21.00 5.79 0.76
CA ASN A 61 22.01 5.20 -0.10
C ASN A 61 22.67 6.29 -0.95
N ASP A 62 23.94 6.59 -0.63
CA ASP A 62 24.77 7.58 -1.33
C ASP A 62 24.88 7.31 -2.84
N PHE A 63 24.85 6.03 -3.25
CA PHE A 63 25.08 5.64 -4.63
C PHE A 63 23.89 5.97 -5.54
N HIS A 64 22.67 5.79 -5.03
CA HIS A 64 21.45 6.08 -5.78
C HIS A 64 20.82 7.42 -5.38
N ILE A 65 21.38 8.11 -4.39
CA ILE A 65 20.80 9.30 -3.74
C ILE A 65 19.32 9.01 -3.41
N SER A 66 19.10 7.85 -2.77
CA SER A 66 17.76 7.34 -2.50
C SER A 66 17.54 7.17 -1.01
N HIS A 67 16.36 7.57 -0.54
CA HIS A 67 15.86 7.29 0.79
C HIS A 67 14.81 6.19 0.71
N ASP A 68 15.02 5.12 1.47
CA ASP A 68 14.07 4.03 1.63
C ASP A 68 13.53 4.05 3.07
N LEU A 69 12.21 3.99 3.21
CA LEU A 69 11.58 3.90 4.52
C LEU A 69 11.33 2.44 4.91
N PHE A 70 11.73 2.07 6.12
CA PHE A 70 11.47 0.75 6.69
C PHE A 70 10.72 0.88 8.01
N ILE A 71 9.51 0.34 8.05
CA ILE A 71 8.70 0.22 9.26
C ILE A 71 8.84 -1.21 9.76
N THR A 72 9.34 -1.39 10.97
CA THR A 72 9.45 -2.71 11.60
C THR A 72 8.57 -2.78 12.83
N TYR A 73 7.99 -3.93 13.13
CA TYR A 73 7.13 -4.06 14.30
C TYR A 73 7.36 -5.34 15.10
N LYS A 74 6.98 -5.29 16.38
CA LYS A 74 7.03 -6.39 17.33
C LYS A 74 5.73 -6.45 18.11
N VAL A 75 5.15 -7.63 18.22
CA VAL A 75 3.89 -7.87 18.92
C VAL A 75 4.17 -8.58 20.24
N TYR A 76 3.54 -8.12 21.32
CA TYR A 76 3.68 -8.66 22.66
C TYR A 76 2.31 -9.07 23.22
N LYS A 77 2.29 -10.16 23.99
CA LYS A 77 1.16 -10.61 24.81
C LYS A 77 1.62 -10.71 26.25
N ASN A 78 0.97 -9.99 27.17
CA ASN A 78 1.31 -9.95 28.58
C ASN A 78 2.82 -9.69 28.83
N ASN A 79 3.37 -8.68 28.12
CA ASN A 79 4.79 -8.32 28.11
C ASN A 79 5.77 -9.36 27.53
N GLN A 80 5.29 -10.51 27.05
CA GLN A 80 6.12 -11.50 26.35
C GLN A 80 6.04 -11.28 24.84
N LEU A 81 7.19 -11.34 24.17
CA LEU A 81 7.25 -11.20 22.72
C LEU A 81 6.57 -12.41 22.06
N ILE A 82 5.66 -12.15 21.13
CA ILE A 82 4.99 -13.17 20.33
C ILE A 82 5.84 -13.45 19.09
N ASN A 83 6.43 -14.64 18.98
CA ASN A 83 7.21 -15.06 17.81
C ASN A 83 6.90 -16.52 17.46
N ASP A 84 6.55 -16.79 16.19
CA ASP A 84 7.09 -17.94 15.45
C ASP A 84 6.77 -17.97 13.93
N ILE A 85 6.58 -16.81 13.28
CA ILE A 85 6.50 -16.77 11.80
C ILE A 85 7.52 -15.76 11.27
N VAL A 86 8.68 -16.31 10.89
CA VAL A 86 9.77 -15.76 10.06
C VAL A 86 10.20 -14.33 10.42
N LYS A 87 11.38 -14.20 11.06
CA LYS A 87 12.03 -12.93 11.43
C LYS A 87 12.11 -11.88 10.30
N ASP A 88 12.02 -12.31 9.04
CA ASP A 88 12.17 -11.43 7.87
C ASP A 88 10.90 -10.67 7.46
N ASP A 89 9.72 -11.01 8.00
CA ASP A 89 8.46 -10.54 7.42
C ASP A 89 7.70 -9.49 8.27
N ASN A 90 8.28 -9.00 9.37
CA ASN A 90 7.72 -7.89 10.16
C ASN A 90 8.24 -6.52 9.72
N THR A 91 8.73 -6.45 8.49
CA THR A 91 9.25 -5.24 7.88
C THR A 91 8.35 -4.84 6.71
N ILE A 92 7.95 -3.58 6.71
CA ILE A 92 7.23 -2.92 5.62
C ILE A 92 8.23 -1.94 5.02
N LYS A 93 8.63 -2.19 3.77
CA LYS A 93 9.35 -1.19 2.98
C LYS A 93 8.31 -0.27 2.38
N GLY A 94 8.27 1.00 2.81
CA GLY A 94 7.41 2.01 2.23
C GLY A 94 7.83 2.27 0.78
N ASP A 95 6.86 2.49 -0.11
CA ASP A 95 7.15 2.88 -1.50
C ASP A 95 7.61 4.35 -1.56
N CYS A 96 7.37 5.12 -0.50
CA CYS A 96 7.75 6.53 -0.36
C CYS A 96 8.55 6.78 0.93
N ASN A 97 9.38 7.83 0.90
CA ASN A 97 10.17 8.26 2.05
C ASN A 97 9.41 9.29 2.92
N ASN A 98 9.77 9.38 4.22
CA ASN A 98 9.16 10.33 5.15
C ASN A 98 9.49 11.79 4.85
N LEU A 99 10.53 12.08 4.05
CA LEU A 99 10.94 13.46 3.76
C LEU A 99 9.90 14.21 2.93
N ASN A 100 9.14 13.52 2.08
CA ASN A 100 8.14 14.13 1.20
C ASN A 100 6.82 13.34 1.11
N GLY A 101 6.65 12.27 1.90
CA GLY A 101 5.63 11.26 1.63
C GLY A 101 4.50 11.05 2.61
N GLY A 102 4.42 11.90 3.63
CA GLY A 102 3.49 11.76 4.74
C GLY A 102 4.05 10.86 5.84
N GLU A 103 3.29 10.74 6.93
CA GLU A 103 3.63 9.90 8.07
C GLU A 103 2.96 8.53 7.95
N TYR A 104 3.62 7.50 8.48
CA TYR A 104 2.95 6.22 8.74
C TYR A 104 1.90 6.42 9.83
N SER A 105 0.93 5.50 9.92
CA SER A 105 -0.05 5.52 10.99
C SER A 105 -0.40 4.12 11.48
N ILE A 106 -0.88 4.06 12.72
CA ILE A 106 -1.36 2.84 13.36
C ILE A 106 -2.83 3.05 13.70
N GLU A 107 -3.70 2.22 13.13
CA GLU A 107 -5.13 2.16 13.44
C GLU A 107 -5.42 0.92 14.29
N LEU A 108 -6.32 1.04 15.26
CA LEU A 108 -6.82 -0.09 16.02
C LEU A 108 -8.05 -0.68 15.32
N ILE A 109 -8.10 -2.00 15.18
CA ILE A 109 -9.27 -2.71 14.64
C ILE A 109 -10.26 -2.93 15.78
N GLU A 110 -11.44 -2.34 15.68
CA GLU A 110 -12.52 -2.46 16.68
C GLU A 110 -13.61 -3.44 16.22
N ASP A 111 -13.96 -4.39 17.09
CA ASP A 111 -15.09 -5.32 16.93
C ASP A 111 -15.91 -5.33 18.24
N ASP A 112 -17.20 -4.99 18.18
CA ASP A 112 -18.11 -4.85 19.32
C ASP A 112 -17.53 -4.04 20.50
N LYS A 113 -16.99 -2.84 20.24
CA LYS A 113 -16.37 -1.96 21.26
C LYS A 113 -15.11 -2.54 21.91
N LYS A 114 -14.50 -3.54 21.29
CA LYS A 114 -13.24 -4.14 21.74
C LYS A 114 -12.23 -4.10 20.63
N TYR A 115 -11.02 -3.69 20.95
CA TYR A 115 -9.93 -3.77 19.99
C TYR A 115 -9.45 -5.22 19.87
N ILE A 116 -9.23 -5.65 18.64
CA ILE A 116 -8.84 -7.03 18.33
C ILE A 116 -7.53 -7.12 17.55
N GLY A 117 -7.01 -6.00 17.04
CA GLY A 117 -5.81 -5.96 16.22
C GLY A 117 -5.40 -4.55 15.83
N TRP A 118 -4.45 -4.47 14.91
CA TRP A 118 -3.92 -3.23 14.36
C TRP A 118 -3.90 -3.26 12.83
N ILE A 119 -3.91 -2.07 12.24
CA ILE A 119 -3.50 -1.84 10.86
C ILE A 119 -2.35 -0.84 10.89
N ILE A 120 -1.22 -1.19 10.28
CA ILE A 120 -0.11 -0.26 10.03
C ILE A 120 -0.23 0.19 8.58
N TYR A 121 -0.34 1.49 8.38
CA TYR A 121 -0.31 2.15 7.08
C TYR A 121 1.07 2.76 6.87
N SER A 122 1.68 2.52 5.72
CA SER A 122 2.90 3.23 5.35
C SER A 122 2.58 4.63 4.78
N PRO A 123 3.59 5.43 4.45
CA PRO A 123 3.35 6.68 3.72
C PRO A 123 2.97 6.40 2.27
N TYR A 124 1.98 7.14 1.78
CA TYR A 124 1.34 6.93 0.47
C TYR A 124 1.66 8.02 -0.56
N TYR A 125 2.39 9.05 -0.16
CA TYR A 125 2.65 10.21 -1.01
C TYR A 125 4.11 10.24 -1.42
N CYS A 126 4.44 10.61 -2.65
CA CYS A 126 5.81 10.75 -3.12
C CYS A 126 5.92 12.09 -3.85
N GLY A 127 6.06 13.20 -3.12
CA GLY A 127 6.29 14.53 -3.70
C GLY A 127 5.05 15.18 -4.33
N ALA A 128 4.74 14.93 -5.61
CA ALA A 128 3.57 15.51 -6.31
C ALA A 128 2.55 14.46 -6.76
N SER A 129 2.87 13.17 -6.57
CA SER A 129 2.02 12.05 -6.94
C SER A 129 1.75 11.19 -5.71
N SER A 130 0.50 10.87 -5.45
CA SER A 130 0.13 9.80 -4.53
C SER A 130 0.36 8.45 -5.21
N SER A 131 0.99 7.53 -4.49
CA SER A 131 1.21 6.14 -4.87
C SER A 131 0.37 5.22 -3.97
N ALA A 132 0.36 3.93 -4.29
CA ALA A 132 -0.25 2.94 -3.42
C ALA A 132 0.52 2.85 -2.09
N ASP A 133 -0.21 2.87 -0.99
CA ASP A 133 0.29 2.60 0.35
C ASP A 133 0.38 1.09 0.61
N TRP A 134 1.15 0.67 1.61
CA TRP A 134 1.05 -0.63 2.22
C TRP A 134 0.18 -0.59 3.48
N GLY A 135 -0.92 -1.33 3.44
CA GLY A 135 -1.71 -1.66 4.63
C GLY A 135 -1.31 -3.02 5.18
N THR A 136 -0.88 -3.07 6.44
CA THR A 136 -0.53 -4.32 7.14
C THR A 136 -1.49 -4.56 8.30
N ILE A 137 -2.38 -5.52 8.13
CA ILE A 137 -3.31 -5.99 9.17
C ILE A 137 -2.57 -6.96 10.09
N ILE A 138 -2.71 -6.80 11.40
CA ILE A 138 -2.10 -7.64 12.43
C ILE A 138 -3.17 -7.98 13.47
N ILE A 139 -3.50 -9.27 13.62
CA ILE A 139 -4.52 -9.73 14.58
C ILE A 139 -3.91 -10.81 15.49
N PRO A 140 -3.67 -10.53 16.78
CA PRO A 140 -3.16 -11.52 17.72
C PRO A 140 -4.21 -12.58 18.10
N SER A 141 -3.76 -13.82 18.31
CA SER A 141 -4.61 -14.89 18.82
C SER A 141 -4.92 -14.68 20.29
N LYS A 142 -6.20 -14.88 20.67
CA LYS A 142 -6.64 -14.90 22.08
C LYS A 142 -5.94 -16.02 22.86
N ASN A 143 -5.89 -17.20 22.28
CA ASN A 143 -5.56 -18.44 22.99
C ASN A 143 -4.11 -18.85 22.81
N GLU A 144 -3.51 -18.51 21.66
CA GLU A 144 -2.17 -18.93 21.30
C GLU A 144 -1.17 -17.78 21.48
N ASN A 145 0.12 -18.10 21.52
CA ASN A 145 1.20 -17.12 21.48
C ASN A 145 1.62 -16.90 20.01
N ASN A 146 0.67 -16.48 19.19
CA ASN A 146 0.90 -16.11 17.79
C ASN A 146 -0.03 -14.94 17.38
N TYR A 147 0.14 -14.48 16.14
CA TYR A 147 -0.74 -13.54 15.47
C TYR A 147 -0.79 -13.87 13.99
N VAL A 148 -1.89 -13.50 13.33
CA VAL A 148 -1.98 -13.51 11.88
C VAL A 148 -1.72 -12.12 11.34
N LYS A 149 -1.13 -12.06 10.15
CA LYS A 149 -0.92 -10.80 9.44
C LYS A 149 -1.24 -10.93 7.95
N SER A 150 -1.58 -9.81 7.34
CA SER A 150 -1.68 -9.68 5.89
C SER A 150 -1.19 -8.30 5.48
N LYS A 151 -0.30 -8.25 4.48
CA LYS A 151 0.26 -7.03 3.92
C LYS A 151 -0.20 -6.91 2.48
N THR A 152 -0.87 -5.81 2.15
CA THR A 152 -1.37 -5.55 0.80
C THR A 152 -1.12 -4.10 0.40
N LYS A 153 -0.91 -3.89 -0.90
CA LYS A 153 -0.96 -2.53 -1.46
C LYS A 153 -2.40 -2.04 -1.46
N ILE A 154 -2.62 -0.85 -0.93
CA ILE A 154 -3.90 -0.17 -0.83
C ILE A 154 -3.78 1.25 -1.38
N TRP A 155 -4.90 1.87 -1.73
CA TRP A 155 -4.96 3.28 -2.06
C TRP A 155 -5.58 4.08 -0.91
N SER A 156 -5.04 5.27 -0.63
CA SER A 156 -5.66 6.28 0.24
C SER A 156 -5.93 5.79 1.69
N ASN A 157 -5.06 4.93 2.24
CA ASN A 157 -4.98 4.57 3.67
C ASN A 157 -6.33 4.35 4.36
N SER A 158 -7.24 3.62 3.72
CA SER A 158 -8.53 3.32 4.35
C SER A 158 -9.00 1.91 4.02
N PHE A 159 -8.85 1.02 4.99
CA PHE A 159 -9.72 -0.14 5.03
C PHE A 159 -11.11 0.29 5.51
N GLN A 160 -12.15 -0.26 4.90
CA GLN A 160 -13.45 -0.38 5.54
C GLN A 160 -13.59 -1.80 6.03
N PHE A 161 -14.29 -2.04 7.12
CA PHE A 161 -14.50 -3.41 7.59
C PHE A 161 -15.94 -3.65 7.99
N SER A 162 -16.38 -4.89 7.79
CA SER A 162 -17.71 -5.36 8.18
C SER A 162 -17.59 -6.65 8.95
N LYS A 163 -18.44 -6.80 9.96
CA LYS A 163 -18.55 -8.03 10.73
C LYS A 163 -19.22 -9.14 9.93
N THR A 164 -18.80 -10.36 10.18
CA THR A 164 -19.43 -11.58 9.70
C THR A 164 -19.66 -12.53 10.88
N THR A 165 -20.37 -13.64 10.66
CA THR A 165 -20.58 -14.66 11.69
C THR A 165 -19.29 -15.30 12.20
N ASN A 166 -18.26 -15.39 11.34
CA ASN A 166 -17.01 -16.11 11.62
C ASN A 166 -15.77 -15.21 11.68
N GLY A 167 -15.93 -13.88 11.64
CA GLY A 167 -14.82 -12.93 11.71
C GLY A 167 -15.12 -11.60 11.02
N LEU A 168 -14.14 -11.05 10.29
CA LEU A 168 -14.23 -9.71 9.68
C LEU A 168 -13.90 -9.73 8.20
N ASN A 169 -14.62 -8.94 7.40
CA ASN A 169 -14.20 -8.56 6.06
C ASN A 169 -13.48 -7.22 6.13
N PHE A 170 -12.38 -7.08 5.40
CA PHE A 170 -11.67 -5.83 5.17
C PHE A 170 -11.75 -5.49 3.68
N TYR A 171 -12.41 -4.39 3.36
CA TYR A 171 -12.53 -3.84 2.01
C TYR A 171 -11.48 -2.76 1.82
N TYR A 172 -10.81 -2.80 0.68
CA TYR A 172 -9.80 -1.81 0.30
C TYR A 172 -9.81 -1.65 -1.20
N THR A 173 -9.12 -0.63 -1.70
CA THR A 173 -8.92 -0.44 -3.12
C THR A 173 -7.44 -0.56 -3.46
N LYS A 174 -7.15 -1.18 -4.60
CA LYS A 174 -5.81 -1.21 -5.20
C LYS A 174 -5.82 -0.32 -6.45
N GLN A 175 -4.80 0.52 -6.60
CA GLN A 175 -4.61 1.28 -7.82
C GLN A 175 -4.08 0.35 -8.93
N SER A 176 -4.68 0.45 -10.12
CA SER A 176 -4.26 -0.29 -11.32
C SER A 176 -4.11 0.68 -12.48
N TRP A 177 -2.94 0.68 -13.12
CA TRP A 177 -2.61 1.60 -14.21
C TRP A 177 -2.89 1.03 -15.60
N ASN A 178 -2.94 -0.30 -15.71
CA ASN A 178 -2.97 -1.04 -16.96
C ASN A 178 -2.08 -0.40 -18.05
N GLN A 179 -2.57 -0.18 -19.28
CA GLN A 179 -1.76 0.38 -20.38
C GLN A 179 -1.81 1.90 -20.49
N GLY A 180 -2.71 2.58 -19.78
CA GLY A 180 -2.92 4.03 -19.91
C GLY A 180 -2.11 4.90 -18.92
N GLY A 181 -1.23 4.30 -18.13
CA GLY A 181 -0.34 5.01 -17.19
C GLY A 181 -1.06 5.69 -16.02
N THR A 182 -0.38 6.60 -15.32
CA THR A 182 -0.89 7.30 -14.13
C THR A 182 -2.22 8.02 -14.37
N TRP A 183 -2.35 8.68 -15.54
CA TRP A 183 -3.54 9.46 -15.88
C TRP A 183 -4.78 8.60 -16.12
N SER A 184 -4.61 7.34 -16.51
CA SER A 184 -5.71 6.41 -16.77
C SER A 184 -5.92 5.38 -15.65
N SER A 185 -5.31 5.58 -14.49
CA SER A 185 -5.40 4.59 -13.42
C SER A 185 -6.81 4.49 -12.83
N ILE A 186 -7.19 3.27 -12.45
CA ILE A 186 -8.45 2.99 -11.77
C ILE A 186 -8.19 2.45 -10.36
N TYR A 187 -9.25 2.41 -9.56
CA TYR A 187 -9.24 1.81 -8.23
C TYR A 187 -10.09 0.55 -8.23
N ILE A 188 -9.46 -0.60 -8.05
CA ILE A 188 -10.11 -1.91 -8.02
C ILE A 188 -10.43 -2.24 -6.56
N PRO A 189 -11.71 -2.36 -6.18
CA PRO A 189 -12.09 -2.81 -4.85
C PRO A 189 -11.74 -4.29 -4.66
N LEU A 190 -11.20 -4.62 -3.49
CA LEU A 190 -10.75 -5.96 -3.10
C LEU A 190 -11.17 -6.22 -1.66
N LYS A 191 -11.22 -7.50 -1.29
CA LYS A 191 -11.64 -7.93 0.04
C LYS A 191 -10.67 -8.96 0.62
N LEU A 192 -10.29 -8.75 1.87
CA LEU A 192 -9.68 -9.77 2.72
C LEU A 192 -10.73 -10.25 3.73
N HIS A 193 -10.70 -11.53 4.07
CA HIS A 193 -11.48 -12.10 5.15
C HIS A 193 -10.54 -12.59 6.24
N TYR A 194 -10.80 -12.17 7.47
CA TYR A 194 -10.23 -12.75 8.67
C TYR A 194 -11.21 -13.77 9.25
N ASP A 195 -10.81 -15.04 9.28
CA ASP A 195 -11.54 -16.10 9.97
C ASP A 195 -11.02 -16.24 11.41
N GLN A 196 -11.89 -15.96 12.37
CA GLN A 196 -11.56 -15.97 13.79
C GLN A 196 -11.30 -17.38 14.33
N LYS A 197 -11.92 -18.42 13.75
CA LYS A 197 -11.79 -19.80 14.22
C LYS A 197 -10.44 -20.38 13.82
N SER A 198 -10.03 -20.19 12.57
CA SER A 198 -8.73 -20.66 12.09
C SER A 198 -7.60 -19.67 12.33
N ASN A 199 -7.91 -18.42 12.73
CA ASN A 199 -6.95 -17.33 12.88
C ASN A 199 -6.13 -17.09 11.60
N VAL A 200 -6.81 -16.99 10.44
CA VAL A 200 -6.18 -16.79 9.13
C VAL A 200 -6.80 -15.60 8.42
N ILE A 201 -5.99 -14.84 7.68
CA ILE A 201 -6.44 -13.80 6.76
C ILE A 201 -6.19 -14.29 5.33
N PHE A 202 -7.21 -14.25 4.49
CA PHE A 202 -7.12 -14.67 3.09
C PHE A 202 -7.94 -13.75 2.19
N SER A 203 -7.57 -13.69 0.91
CA SER A 203 -8.33 -12.93 -0.09
C SER A 203 -9.68 -13.58 -0.37
N LYS A 204 -10.73 -12.76 -0.46
CA LYS A 204 -12.07 -13.18 -0.84
C LYS A 204 -12.59 -12.27 -1.95
N ASN A 205 -13.38 -12.83 -2.85
CA ASN A 205 -13.96 -12.08 -3.96
C ASN A 205 -14.92 -11.01 -3.45
N ILE A 206 -14.97 -9.86 -4.13
CA ILE A 206 -16.07 -8.91 -3.94
C ILE A 206 -17.34 -9.56 -4.51
N GLU A 207 -18.41 -9.47 -3.74
CA GLU A 207 -19.76 -9.90 -4.10
C GLU A 207 -20.68 -8.67 -4.21
N ILE A 208 -21.84 -8.83 -4.86
CA ILE A 208 -22.80 -7.72 -5.04
C ILE A 208 -23.26 -7.14 -3.69
N GLU A 209 -23.42 -7.98 -2.67
CA GLU A 209 -23.79 -7.56 -1.31
C GLU A 209 -22.74 -6.65 -0.63
N ASP A 210 -21.47 -6.73 -1.06
CA ASP A 210 -20.38 -5.97 -0.47
C ASP A 210 -20.36 -4.51 -0.93
N ILE A 211 -21.09 -4.17 -1.99
CA ILE A 211 -21.00 -2.86 -2.67
C ILE A 211 -21.34 -1.70 -1.74
N ASN A 212 -22.13 -1.93 -0.70
CA ASN A 212 -22.45 -0.92 0.31
C ASN A 212 -21.27 -0.56 1.23
N PHE A 213 -20.26 -1.43 1.33
CA PHE A 213 -19.02 -1.21 2.09
C PHE A 213 -17.87 -0.71 1.22
N LEU A 214 -18.14 -0.34 -0.04
CA LEU A 214 -17.13 0.19 -0.94
C LEU A 214 -17.20 1.72 -0.99
N LYS A 215 -16.08 2.37 -0.69
CA LYS A 215 -15.93 3.83 -0.78
C LYS A 215 -16.04 4.34 -2.22
N ASN A 216 -15.50 3.58 -3.18
CA ASN A 216 -15.51 3.94 -4.60
C ASN A 216 -16.23 2.85 -5.40
N LYS A 217 -17.29 3.25 -6.10
CA LYS A 217 -18.15 2.39 -6.92
C LYS A 217 -18.12 2.92 -8.34
N SER A 218 -17.15 2.47 -9.12
CA SER A 218 -17.04 2.81 -10.53
C SER A 218 -17.25 1.57 -11.37
N PHE A 219 -17.72 1.76 -12.62
CA PHE A 219 -17.87 0.67 -13.56
C PHE A 219 -16.56 -0.11 -13.72
N LEU A 220 -15.46 0.56 -14.11
CA LEU A 220 -14.17 -0.10 -14.29
C LEU A 220 -13.66 -0.77 -13.01
N GLY A 221 -13.85 -0.15 -11.84
CA GLY A 221 -13.43 -0.74 -10.58
C GLY A 221 -14.15 -2.05 -10.29
N LEU A 222 -15.50 -2.05 -10.30
CA LEU A 222 -16.30 -3.24 -10.03
C LEU A 222 -16.13 -4.30 -11.12
N PHE A 223 -16.10 -3.89 -12.39
CA PHE A 223 -15.88 -4.80 -13.51
C PHE A 223 -14.52 -5.51 -13.40
N MET A 224 -13.44 -4.76 -13.10
CA MET A 224 -12.11 -5.36 -12.94
C MET A 224 -11.99 -6.21 -11.67
N SER A 225 -12.70 -5.86 -10.60
CA SER A 225 -12.79 -6.71 -9.40
C SER A 225 -13.44 -8.06 -9.73
N GLY A 226 -14.54 -8.03 -10.49
CA GLY A 226 -15.20 -9.23 -10.99
C GLY A 226 -14.31 -10.02 -11.94
N PHE A 227 -13.62 -9.35 -12.86
CA PHE A 227 -12.70 -9.96 -13.80
C PHE A 227 -11.53 -10.66 -13.12
N GLU A 228 -10.84 -10.01 -12.17
CA GLU A 228 -9.71 -10.60 -11.44
C GLU A 228 -10.12 -11.83 -10.60
N SER A 229 -11.39 -11.89 -10.21
CA SER A 229 -11.97 -12.94 -9.37
C SER A 229 -12.84 -13.95 -10.10
N TYR A 230 -13.02 -13.82 -11.41
CA TYR A 230 -13.95 -14.61 -12.22
C TYR A 230 -15.42 -14.52 -11.77
N ASN A 231 -15.81 -13.42 -11.12
CA ASN A 231 -17.19 -13.18 -10.68
C ASN A 231 -17.99 -12.48 -11.80
N THR A 232 -18.62 -13.28 -12.67
CA THR A 232 -19.43 -12.78 -13.78
C THR A 232 -20.65 -11.99 -13.33
N ASP A 233 -21.25 -12.34 -12.19
CA ASP A 233 -22.40 -11.64 -11.63
C ASP A 233 -22.03 -10.21 -11.23
N LEU A 234 -20.83 -10.02 -10.64
CA LEU A 234 -20.31 -8.69 -10.32
C LEU A 234 -19.99 -7.89 -11.59
N MET A 235 -19.46 -8.53 -12.63
CA MET A 235 -19.19 -7.88 -13.92
C MET A 235 -20.49 -7.40 -14.57
N ASP A 236 -21.51 -8.26 -14.65
CA ASP A 236 -22.84 -7.92 -15.18
C ASP A 236 -23.52 -6.83 -14.34
N TYR A 237 -23.42 -6.91 -13.01
CA TYR A 237 -23.92 -5.86 -12.12
C TYR A 237 -23.25 -4.50 -12.41
N ALA A 238 -21.93 -4.47 -12.62
CA ALA A 238 -21.20 -3.25 -12.97
C ALA A 238 -21.71 -2.67 -14.30
N VAL A 239 -21.90 -3.52 -15.31
CA VAL A 239 -22.47 -3.13 -16.62
C VAL A 239 -23.85 -2.51 -16.46
N LYS A 240 -24.76 -3.18 -15.73
CA LYS A 240 -26.14 -2.74 -15.62
C LYS A 240 -26.32 -1.44 -14.84
N ASN A 241 -25.46 -1.18 -13.84
CA ASN A 241 -25.68 -0.11 -12.87
C ASN A 241 -24.72 1.08 -12.99
N TYR A 242 -23.51 0.87 -13.54
CA TYR A 242 -22.46 1.89 -13.53
C TYR A 242 -21.88 2.22 -14.91
N PHE A 243 -22.11 1.39 -15.93
CA PHE A 243 -21.61 1.67 -17.27
C PHE A 243 -22.28 2.92 -17.87
N SER A 244 -21.46 3.77 -18.50
CA SER A 244 -21.92 4.97 -19.19
C SER A 244 -21.25 5.07 -20.56
N GLU A 245 -22.05 5.15 -21.63
CA GLU A 245 -21.52 5.40 -22.97
C GLU A 245 -20.76 6.73 -23.07
N LYS A 246 -20.99 7.68 -22.15
CA LYS A 246 -20.28 8.98 -22.14
C LYS A 246 -18.82 8.84 -21.69
N GLU A 247 -18.44 7.72 -21.09
CA GLU A 247 -17.10 7.46 -20.57
C GLU A 247 -16.33 6.42 -21.43
N LEU A 248 -16.80 6.13 -22.64
CA LEU A 248 -16.18 5.13 -23.51
C LEU A 248 -14.71 5.41 -23.79
N ASP A 249 -14.35 6.66 -24.12
CA ASP A 249 -12.96 7.06 -24.35
C ASP A 249 -12.05 6.74 -23.15
N TRP A 250 -12.59 6.90 -21.93
CA TRP A 250 -11.88 6.57 -20.69
C TRP A 250 -11.71 5.06 -20.53
N TYR A 251 -12.76 4.28 -20.80
CA TYR A 251 -12.70 2.81 -20.73
C TYR A 251 -11.68 2.26 -21.74
N GLU A 252 -11.70 2.76 -22.98
CA GLU A 252 -10.75 2.41 -24.03
C GLU A 252 -9.30 2.74 -23.64
N SER A 253 -9.07 3.94 -23.08
CA SER A 253 -7.75 4.34 -22.58
C SER A 253 -7.21 3.38 -21.51
N TYR A 254 -8.07 2.89 -20.61
CA TYR A 254 -7.67 1.96 -19.56
C TYR A 254 -7.28 0.58 -20.11
N PHE A 255 -8.10 -0.02 -20.97
CA PHE A 255 -7.83 -1.36 -21.52
C PHE A 255 -6.72 -1.38 -22.59
N GLY A 256 -6.34 -0.21 -23.10
CA GLY A 256 -5.18 -0.01 -23.95
C GLY A 256 -5.51 0.15 -25.43
N THR A 257 -4.62 0.86 -26.12
CA THR A 257 -4.64 1.08 -27.56
C THR A 257 -3.34 0.51 -28.15
N LYS A 258 -3.38 -0.70 -28.73
CA LYS A 258 -2.25 -1.17 -29.56
C LYS A 258 -2.57 -0.91 -31.02
N HIS A 259 -1.71 -0.15 -31.70
CA HIS A 259 -1.68 0.04 -33.16
C HIS A 259 -1.36 -1.27 -33.93
N ARG A 260 -2.13 -2.34 -33.72
CA ARG A 260 -1.99 -3.60 -34.48
C ARG A 260 -3.36 -4.15 -34.84
N SER A 261 -3.49 -4.51 -36.11
CA SER A 261 -4.69 -4.99 -36.77
C SER A 261 -5.43 -6.10 -36.01
N HIS A 262 -6.67 -5.78 -35.63
CA HIS A 262 -7.90 -6.59 -35.71
C HIS A 262 -7.88 -7.97 -35.06
N THR A 263 -7.99 -7.99 -33.73
CA THR A 263 -8.77 -8.98 -32.95
C THR A 263 -8.81 -8.52 -31.50
N SER A 264 -9.94 -8.12 -30.95
CA SER A 264 -10.08 -7.94 -29.50
C SER A 264 -10.09 -9.31 -28.83
N ILE A 265 -9.21 -9.54 -27.86
CA ILE A 265 -9.11 -10.80 -27.12
C ILE A 265 -9.59 -10.55 -25.69
N VAL A 266 -10.66 -11.22 -25.31
CA VAL A 266 -11.07 -11.37 -23.90
C VAL A 266 -10.80 -12.80 -23.53
N ASP A 267 -9.64 -13.04 -22.92
CA ASP A 267 -9.32 -14.33 -22.32
C ASP A 267 -9.51 -14.22 -20.81
N ILE A 268 -10.72 -14.57 -20.39
CA ILE A 268 -11.07 -14.61 -18.97
C ILE A 268 -10.10 -15.55 -18.24
N LYS A 269 -9.83 -16.76 -18.78
CA LYS A 269 -8.98 -17.79 -18.14
C LYS A 269 -7.54 -17.36 -17.96
N ASN A 270 -7.01 -16.54 -18.87
CA ASN A 270 -5.66 -15.99 -18.77
C ASN A 270 -5.62 -14.58 -18.14
N LYS A 271 -6.74 -14.09 -17.61
CA LYS A 271 -6.90 -12.72 -17.06
C LYS A 271 -6.39 -11.64 -18.01
N GLU A 272 -6.65 -11.81 -19.30
CA GLU A 272 -6.21 -10.89 -20.33
C GLU A 272 -7.40 -10.26 -21.04
N ILE A 273 -7.50 -8.93 -20.96
CA ILE A 273 -8.37 -8.13 -21.83
C ILE A 273 -7.43 -7.27 -22.66
N ILE A 274 -7.27 -7.61 -23.93
CA ILE A 274 -6.58 -6.75 -24.90
C ILE A 274 -7.59 -6.20 -25.89
N LEU A 275 -7.79 -4.88 -25.84
CA LEU A 275 -8.47 -4.18 -26.90
C LEU A 275 -7.44 -3.83 -27.98
N HIS A 276 -7.62 -4.43 -29.15
CA HIS A 276 -6.79 -4.16 -30.33
C HIS A 276 -7.45 -3.14 -31.28
N ASP A 277 -8.61 -2.62 -30.90
CA ASP A 277 -9.34 -1.57 -31.60
C ASP A 277 -10.03 -0.66 -30.57
N CYS A 278 -9.77 0.65 -30.68
CA CYS A 278 -10.33 1.72 -29.85
C CYS A 278 -11.72 2.12 -30.37
N SER A 279 -12.50 1.13 -30.81
CA SER A 279 -13.85 1.41 -31.26
C SER A 279 -14.82 1.11 -30.13
N LYS A 280 -15.70 2.08 -29.88
CA LYS A 280 -16.94 1.93 -29.11
C LYS A 280 -17.59 0.56 -29.33
N ASN A 281 -17.60 0.09 -30.58
CA ASN A 281 -18.18 -1.18 -30.98
C ASN A 281 -17.45 -2.40 -30.41
N SER A 282 -16.12 -2.36 -30.32
CA SER A 282 -15.31 -3.44 -29.74
C SER A 282 -15.52 -3.57 -28.23
N PHE A 283 -15.56 -2.46 -27.50
CA PHE A 283 -15.86 -2.49 -26.07
C PHE A 283 -17.29 -2.94 -25.81
N LEU A 284 -18.27 -2.35 -26.52
CA LEU A 284 -19.68 -2.76 -26.40
C LEU A 284 -19.90 -4.22 -26.76
N LYS A 285 -19.13 -4.78 -27.70
CA LYS A 285 -19.18 -6.21 -28.00
C LYS A 285 -18.80 -7.06 -26.79
N ILE A 286 -17.72 -6.72 -26.08
CA ILE A 286 -17.33 -7.44 -24.85
C ILE A 286 -18.45 -7.37 -23.81
N ILE A 287 -19.02 -6.17 -23.63
CA ILE A 287 -20.12 -5.95 -22.70
C ILE A 287 -21.36 -6.76 -23.07
N ASN A 288 -21.61 -6.94 -24.37
CA ASN A 288 -22.73 -7.74 -24.86
C ASN A 288 -22.45 -9.25 -24.84
N ASP A 289 -21.21 -9.69 -25.07
CA ASP A 289 -20.80 -11.09 -25.02
C ASP A 289 -20.80 -11.64 -23.58
N LEU A 290 -20.84 -10.76 -22.56
CA LEU A 290 -20.94 -11.09 -21.14
C LEU A 290 -22.39 -11.19 -20.62
N LYS A 291 -23.39 -10.81 -21.43
CA LYS A 291 -24.82 -10.92 -21.10
C LYS A 291 -25.39 -12.25 -21.57
#